data_AF-A0A7W7Z3Q6-F1
#
_entry.id   AF-A0A7W7Z3Q6-F1
#
_cell.length_a   1.000
_cell.length_b   1.000
_cell.length_c   1.000
_cell.angle_alpha   90.00
_cell.angle_beta   90.00
_cell.angle_gamma   90.00
#
_symmetry.space_group_name_H-M   'P 1'
#
loop_
_entity.id
_entity.type
_entity.pdbx_description
1 polymer ?
#
loop_
_entity_poly.entity_id
_entity_poly.type
_entity_poly.pdbx_seq_one_letter_code
_entity_poly.pdbx_strand_id
1 'polypeptide(L)'
;MHLNIKNDEAHRLATELAALTGESLTTAVTAALREQLVRERRRRQTDQVAEQLMKIGRRYASLPDSGRSAEDILGCDEHGLPT
;
A
#
# COMPACT_ATOMS: atom_id res chain seq x y z
N MET A 1 -21.35 21.85 -3.14
CA MET A 1 -21.87 20.49 -3.42
C MET A 1 -22.42 19.92 -2.12
N HIS A 2 -23.51 19.14 -2.16
CA HIS A 2 -24.12 18.57 -0.96
C HIS A 2 -24.02 17.04 -0.97
N LEU A 3 -23.66 16.44 0.16
CA LEU A 3 -23.70 15.00 0.38
C LEU A 3 -24.88 14.73 1.31
N ASN A 4 -25.92 14.07 0.80
CA ASN A 4 -27.10 13.72 1.60
C ASN A 4 -27.07 12.22 1.90
N ILE A 5 -26.96 11.87 3.19
CA ILE A 5 -26.98 10.49 3.67
C ILE A 5 -28.16 10.35 4.63
N LYS A 6 -29.20 9.63 4.21
CA LYS A 6 -30.36 9.28 5.05
C LYS A 6 -30.11 7.95 5.75
N ASN A 7 -29.37 8.00 6.86
CA ASN A 7 -29.09 6.83 7.68
C ASN A 7 -28.90 7.29 9.13
N ASP A 8 -29.73 6.75 10.03
CA ASP A 8 -29.75 7.17 11.45
C ASP A 8 -28.47 6.78 12.19
N GLU A 9 -27.87 5.64 11.84
CA GLU A 9 -26.61 5.19 12.41
C GLU A 9 -25.45 6.10 11.99
N ALA A 10 -25.38 6.49 10.71
CA ALA A 10 -24.37 7.42 10.23
C ALA A 10 -24.47 8.78 10.94
N HIS A 11 -25.70 9.27 11.18
CA HIS A 11 -25.91 10.51 11.92
C HIS A 11 -25.50 10.38 13.39
N ARG A 12 -25.84 9.25 14.04
CA ARG A 12 -25.43 8.97 15.43
C ARG A 12 -23.91 8.94 15.56
N LEU A 13 -23.22 8.18 14.70
CA LEU A 13 -21.76 8.07 14.69
C LEU A 13 -21.08 9.42 14.43
N ALA A 14 -21.61 10.20 13.48
CA ALA A 14 -21.08 11.54 13.20
C ALA A 14 -21.23 12.49 14.40
N THR A 15 -22.36 12.39 15.11
CA THR A 15 -22.64 13.20 16.31
C THR A 15 -21.73 12.82 17.45
N GLU A 16 -21.56 11.52 17.70
CA GLU A 16 -20.67 11.00 18.73
C GLU A 16 -19.21 11.41 18.46
N LEU A 17 -18.75 11.25 17.21
CA LEU A 17 -17.40 11.65 16.83
C LEU A 17 -17.18 13.16 17.04
N ALA A 18 -18.12 13.99 16.61
CA ALA A 18 -18.04 15.45 16.79
C ALA A 18 -18.00 15.85 18.27
N ALA A 19 -18.79 15.19 19.12
CA ALA A 19 -18.78 15.42 20.56
C ALA A 19 -17.44 15.03 21.20
N LEU A 20 -16.85 13.91 20.78
CA LEU A 20 -15.57 13.43 21.28
C LEU A 20 -14.39 14.30 20.83
N THR A 21 -14.42 14.83 19.60
CA THR A 21 -13.35 15.68 19.07
C THR A 21 -13.53 17.17 19.42
N GLY A 22 -14.71 17.58 19.86
CA GLY A 22 -15.05 18.99 20.07
C GLY A 22 -15.17 19.78 18.77
N GLU A 23 -15.35 19.10 17.64
CA GLU A 23 -15.45 19.71 16.32
C GLU A 23 -16.90 19.81 15.83
N SER A 24 -17.13 20.58 14.76
CA SER A 24 -18.43 20.56 14.08
C SER A 24 -18.68 19.21 13.41
N LEU A 25 -19.95 18.82 13.26
CA LEU A 25 -20.34 17.57 12.58
C LEU A 25 -19.69 17.44 11.20
N THR A 26 -19.67 18.54 10.44
CA THR A 26 -19.05 18.60 9.11
C THR A 26 -17.55 18.38 9.17
N THR A 27 -16.86 19.02 10.13
CA THR A 27 -15.41 18.89 10.30
C THR A 27 -15.05 17.46 10.69
N ALA A 28 -15.73 16.90 11.69
CA ALA A 28 -15.50 15.56 12.21
C ALA A 28 -15.68 14.50 11.10
N VAL A 29 -16.78 14.57 10.35
CA VAL A 29 -17.05 13.65 9.23
C VAL A 29 -16.02 13.83 8.11
N THR A 30 -15.66 15.07 7.77
CA THR A 30 -14.66 15.33 6.72
C THR A 30 -13.29 14.80 7.11
N ALA A 31 -12.90 14.95 8.39
CA ALA A 31 -11.65 14.43 8.92
C ALA A 31 -11.62 12.90 8.89
N ALA A 32 -12.68 12.24 9.39
CA ALA A 32 -12.79 10.77 9.37
C ALA A 32 -12.74 10.19 7.95
N LEU A 33 -13.46 10.81 7.00
CA LEU A 33 -13.42 10.39 5.59
C LEU A 33 -12.03 10.57 4.98
N ARG A 34 -11.36 11.69 5.28
CA ARG A 34 -10.00 11.94 4.81
C ARG A 34 -9.02 10.90 5.34
N GLU A 35 -9.11 10.59 6.63
CA GLU A 35 -8.26 9.57 7.25
C GLU A 35 -8.49 8.19 6.64
N GLN A 36 -9.76 7.79 6.48
CA GLN A 36 -10.10 6.50 5.88
C GLN A 36 -9.61 6.41 4.42
N LEU A 37 -9.73 7.49 3.65
CA LEU A 37 -9.20 7.54 2.28
C LEU A 37 -7.67 7.40 2.25
N VAL A 38 -6.95 8.02 3.19
CA VAL A 38 -5.49 7.89 3.28
C VAL A 38 -5.10 6.45 3.60
N ARG A 39 -5.77 5.82 4.58
CA ARG A 39 -5.54 4.42 4.97
C ARG A 39 -5.77 3.46 3.80
N GLU A 40 -6.89 3.60 3.10
CA GLU A 40 -7.24 2.75 1.96
C GLU A 40 -6.30 2.95 0.76
N ARG A 41 -5.89 4.20 0.47
CA ARG A 41 -4.91 4.48 -0.57
C ARG A 41 -3.56 3.82 -0.29
N ARG A 42 -3.07 3.91 0.96
CA ARG A 42 -1.81 3.27 1.36
C ARG A 42 -1.89 1.76 1.22
N ARG A 43 -2.97 1.14 1.73
CA ARG A 43 -3.19 -0.30 1.62
C ARG A 43 -3.15 -0.77 0.16
N ARG A 44 -3.92 -0.12 -0.72
CA ARG A 44 -3.95 -0.47 -2.15
C ARG A 44 -2.60 -0.29 -2.83
N GLN A 45 -1.83 0.75 -2.49
CA GLN A 45 -0.48 0.95 -3.03
C GLN A 45 0.47 -0.18 -2.60
N THR A 46 0.45 -0.58 -1.33
CA THR A 46 1.26 -1.71 -0.84
C THR A 46 0.89 -3.01 -1.57
N ASP A 47 -0.41 -3.29 -1.71
CA ASP A 47 -0.89 -4.48 -2.43
C ASP A 47 -0.42 -4.47 -3.90
N GLN A 48 -0.47 -3.31 -4.56
CA GLN A 48 0.02 -3.14 -5.94
C GLN A 48 1.53 -3.39 -6.08
N VAL A 49 2.35 -2.87 -5.15
CA VAL A 49 3.79 -3.08 -5.18
C VAL A 49 4.12 -4.57 -4.97
N ALA A 50 3.46 -5.21 -4.00
CA ALA A 50 3.64 -6.64 -3.76
C ALA A 50 3.25 -7.47 -4.99
N GLU A 51 2.12 -7.14 -5.64
CA GLU A 51 1.69 -7.80 -6.87
C GLU A 51 2.70 -7.62 -8.01
N GLN A 52 3.24 -6.41 -8.19
CA GLN A 52 4.27 -6.13 -9.19
C GLN A 52 5.57 -6.91 -8.94
N LEU A 53 6.05 -6.94 -7.69
CA LEU A 53 7.24 -7.72 -7.33
C LEU A 53 7.03 -9.21 -7.59
N MET A 54 5.87 -9.76 -7.22
CA MET A 54 5.53 -11.15 -7.48
C MET A 54 5.42 -11.46 -8.98
N LYS A 55 4.91 -10.52 -9.79
CA LYS A 55 4.87 -10.65 -11.25
C LYS A 55 6.28 -10.71 -11.84
N ILE A 56 7.20 -9.86 -11.37
CA ILE A 56 8.60 -9.86 -11.81
C ILE A 56 9.29 -11.16 -11.39
N GLY A 57 9.14 -11.56 -10.11
CA GLY A 57 9.71 -12.80 -9.58
C GLY A 57 9.26 -14.03 -10.36
N ARG A 58 7.95 -14.17 -10.63
CA ARG A 58 7.41 -15.26 -11.45
C ARG A 58 7.99 -15.29 -12.87
N ARG A 59 8.18 -14.12 -13.48
CA ARG A 59 8.77 -14.01 -14.82
C ARG A 59 10.19 -14.57 -14.85
N TYR A 60 11.05 -14.17 -13.91
CA TYR A 60 12.44 -14.64 -13.88
C TYR A 60 12.57 -16.07 -13.38
N ALA A 61 11.75 -16.50 -12.42
CA ALA A 61 11.73 -17.88 -11.94
C ALA A 61 11.31 -18.90 -13.02
N SER A 62 10.65 -18.45 -14.10
CA SER A 62 10.28 -19.30 -15.24
C SER A 62 11.40 -19.49 -16.27
N LEU A 63 12.51 -18.74 -16.16
CA LEU A 63 13.62 -18.87 -17.09
C LEU A 63 14.46 -20.12 -16.78
N PRO A 64 15.04 -20.78 -17.79
CA PRO A 64 15.98 -21.87 -17.57
C PRO A 64 17.19 -21.36 -16.79
N ASP A 65 17.67 -22.18 -15.85
CA ASP A 65 18.93 -21.90 -15.18
C ASP A 65 20.08 -21.94 -16.20
N SER A 66 20.93 -20.92 -16.17
CA SER A 66 22.13 -20.84 -17.00
C SER A 66 23.25 -21.78 -16.54
N GLY A 67 23.17 -22.30 -15.30
CA GLY A 67 24.16 -23.20 -14.71
C GLY A 67 25.51 -22.54 -14.38
N ARG A 68 25.61 -21.22 -14.51
CA ARG A 68 26.81 -20.44 -14.19
C ARG A 68 26.85 -20.11 -12.70
N SER A 69 28.02 -20.18 -12.08
CA SER A 69 28.19 -19.70 -10.71
C SER A 69 28.17 -18.17 -10.63
N ALA A 70 28.05 -17.61 -9.42
CA ALA A 70 28.12 -16.17 -9.24
C ALA A 70 29.49 -15.61 -9.65
N GLU A 71 30.55 -16.36 -9.38
CA GLU A 71 31.94 -16.06 -9.73
C GLU A 71 32.13 -16.05 -11.25
N ASP A 72 31.60 -17.07 -11.96
CA ASP A 72 31.61 -17.12 -13.43
C ASP A 72 30.88 -15.93 -14.07
N ILE A 73 29.84 -15.41 -13.41
CA ILE A 73 29.05 -14.27 -13.87
C ILE A 73 29.80 -12.96 -13.63
N LEU A 74 30.46 -12.83 -12.47
CA LEU A 74 31.22 -11.64 -12.10
C LEU A 74 32.58 -11.56 -12.82
N GLY A 75 33.13 -12.70 -13.25
CA GLY A 75 34.48 -12.77 -13.81
C GLY A 75 35.55 -12.43 -12.76
N CYS A 76 35.22 -12.59 -11.49
CA CYS A 76 36.12 -12.38 -10.37
C CYS A 76 36.03 -13.57 -9.42
N ASP A 77 37.18 -13.98 -8.89
CA ASP A 77 37.26 -14.99 -7.85
C ASP A 77 36.77 -14.46 -6.49
N GLU A 78 36.78 -15.33 -5.47
CA GLU A 78 36.40 -15.00 -4.10
C GLU A 78 37.27 -13.91 -3.44
N HIS A 79 38.39 -13.53 -4.08
CA HIS A 79 39.29 -12.47 -3.65
C HIS A 79 39.13 -11.17 -4.47
N GLY A 80 38.21 -11.15 -5.44
CA GLY A 80 37.92 -9.99 -6.27
C GLY A 80 38.94 -9.77 -7.38
N LEU A 81 39.74 -10.78 -7.73
CA LEU A 81 40.70 -10.72 -8.82
C LEU A 81 40.06 -11.20 -10.13
N PRO A 82 40.34 -10.52 -11.26
CA PRO A 82 39.77 -10.90 -12.55
C PRO A 82 40.21 -12.31 -12.94
N THR A 83 39.25 -13.13 -13.37
CA THR A 83 39.45 -14.53 -13.83
C THR A 83 39.03 -14.67 -15.29
#